data_AF-C6HBX1-F1
#
_entry.id   AF-C6HBX1-F1
#
_cell.length_a   1.000
_cell.length_b   1.000
_cell.length_c   1.000
_cell.angle_alpha   90.00
_cell.angle_beta   90.00
_cell.angle_gamma   90.00
#
_symmetry.space_group_name_H-M   'P 1'
#
loop_
_entity.id
_entity.type
_entity.pdbx_description
1 polymer ?
#
loop_
_entity_poly.entity_id
_entity_poly.type
_entity_poly.pdbx_seq_one_letter_code
_entity_poly.pdbx_strand_id
1 'polypeptide(L)'
;MIIGTLGGSDEWGKNRQDLIDTGACLLQLQTNASHQLYEALRGRRDTRQDEKARACNNGHDCDDYRIDDRGKKNHRLCTPSTLTIRKEWRFLSKAERRKYIEAVYCLQSKPSLFTEEEAPGSKNLFDSFAVVHITKTPFIHGNFNFLAWHRYFVWAYEKALREECGYHGISPYWEWGYDVYDPQKSALFDGSPYSFGSNGAPLAERDPTYRLPPPPPFPKVEGREFPAGTGGGCVMFGPFSDMTTNLGPVGMPGGDLTNPLRYNPRCLVRDMNPFIGQHYTSFNWSTWTIEESRDIDEFQSRLAGAPGNEDQKDFPLNFFGVHGGGHAFLGGMTGQHSDLYSSPQEPAFFLHHGQIDRLWSIWQWLDIEKRRNAIYGTLTLANIPPTRNGTLDDIIDVGPLAPPVPVREVMSTIDGPFCYFYQ
;
A
#
# COMPACT_ATOMS: atom_id res chain seq x y z
N MET A 1 2.65 -27.63 -7.96
CA MET A 1 4.02 -27.72 -8.50
C MET A 1 3.92 -28.17 -9.96
N ILE A 2 3.90 -27.25 -10.91
CA ILE A 2 4.17 -27.54 -12.33
C ILE A 2 5.28 -26.57 -12.72
N ILE A 3 6.48 -27.10 -12.83
CA ILE A 3 7.71 -26.40 -13.19
C ILE A 3 7.75 -26.33 -14.71
N GLY A 4 7.61 -25.11 -15.27
CA GLY A 4 7.87 -24.83 -16.67
C GLY A 4 9.31 -24.33 -16.84
N THR A 5 10.19 -25.25 -17.21
CA THR A 5 11.53 -25.02 -17.74
C THR A 5 11.46 -24.66 -19.22
N LEU A 6 12.12 -23.58 -19.63
CA LEU A 6 12.86 -23.47 -20.89
C LEU A 6 13.96 -22.40 -20.71
N GLY A 7 15.14 -22.73 -21.25
CA GLY A 7 16.44 -22.21 -20.85
C GLY A 7 16.84 -20.85 -21.45
N GLY A 8 17.70 -20.19 -20.69
CA GLY A 8 18.52 -19.04 -21.02
C GLY A 8 19.78 -19.14 -20.15
N SER A 9 20.89 -18.54 -20.59
CA SER A 9 22.27 -18.65 -20.07
C SER A 9 22.43 -18.84 -18.54
N ASP A 10 23.54 -19.44 -18.11
CA ASP A 10 23.83 -19.82 -16.71
C ASP A 10 23.64 -18.71 -15.65
N GLU A 11 23.57 -17.43 -16.03
CA GLU A 11 23.19 -16.30 -15.17
C GLU A 11 21.66 -16.16 -14.97
N TRP A 12 20.87 -16.39 -16.02
CA TRP A 12 19.40 -16.40 -15.94
C TRP A 12 18.87 -17.55 -15.09
N GLY A 13 19.53 -18.72 -15.14
CA GLY A 13 19.20 -19.86 -14.29
C GLY A 13 19.45 -19.62 -12.80
N LYS A 14 20.57 -18.98 -12.46
CA LYS A 14 20.92 -18.60 -11.07
C LYS A 14 19.99 -17.52 -10.53
N ASN A 15 19.74 -16.45 -11.29
CA ASN A 15 18.82 -15.38 -10.88
C ASN A 15 17.41 -15.91 -10.62
N ARG A 16 16.96 -16.91 -11.39
CA ARG A 16 15.65 -17.55 -11.18
C ARG A 16 15.62 -18.40 -9.91
N GLN A 17 16.68 -19.13 -9.60
CA GLN A 17 16.76 -19.93 -8.38
C GLN A 17 16.82 -19.03 -7.14
N ASP A 18 17.65 -17.98 -7.16
CA ASP A 18 17.73 -17.02 -6.06
C ASP A 18 16.39 -16.31 -5.82
N LEU A 19 15.64 -16.01 -6.88
CA LEU A 19 14.27 -15.49 -6.75
C LEU A 19 13.28 -16.48 -6.15
N ILE A 20 13.40 -17.76 -6.52
CA ILE A 20 12.58 -18.83 -5.92
C ILE A 20 12.91 -18.95 -4.43
N ASP A 21 14.19 -18.94 -4.07
CA ASP A 21 14.66 -19.10 -2.70
C ASP A 21 14.25 -17.90 -1.84
N THR A 22 14.40 -16.68 -2.36
CA THR A 22 13.97 -15.46 -1.67
C THR A 22 12.46 -15.34 -1.55
N GLY A 23 11.70 -15.77 -2.57
CA GLY A 23 10.24 -15.87 -2.50
C GLY A 23 9.77 -16.92 -1.49
N ALA A 24 10.45 -18.05 -1.40
CA ALA A 24 10.19 -19.07 -0.38
C ALA A 24 10.51 -18.55 1.03
N CYS A 25 11.59 -17.79 1.20
CA CYS A 25 11.91 -17.13 2.46
C CYS A 25 10.80 -16.16 2.90
N LEU A 26 10.34 -15.29 2.00
CA LEU A 26 9.24 -14.37 2.31
C LEU A 26 7.97 -15.11 2.77
N LEU A 27 7.65 -16.23 2.11
CA LEU A 27 6.51 -17.07 2.49
C LEU A 27 6.70 -17.73 3.87
N GLN A 28 7.92 -18.16 4.19
CA GLN A 28 8.26 -18.70 5.51
C GLN A 28 8.09 -17.65 6.61
N LEU A 29 8.57 -16.42 6.39
CA LEU A 29 8.39 -15.30 7.32
C LEU A 29 6.90 -15.01 7.56
N GLN A 30 6.11 -14.98 6.48
CA GLN A 30 4.66 -14.80 6.59
C GLN A 30 3.98 -15.95 7.34
N THR A 31 4.42 -17.19 7.13
CA THR A 31 3.88 -18.36 7.83
C THR A 31 4.16 -18.28 9.33
N ASN A 32 5.39 -17.89 9.71
CA ASN A 32 5.77 -17.69 11.11
C ASN A 32 4.94 -16.56 11.76
N ALA A 33 4.79 -15.43 11.07
CA ALA A 33 3.96 -14.31 11.51
C ALA A 33 2.49 -14.72 11.68
N SER A 34 1.94 -15.47 10.72
CA SER A 34 0.58 -16.00 10.79
C SER A 34 0.38 -16.90 12.00
N HIS A 35 1.35 -17.78 12.29
CA HIS A 35 1.31 -18.64 13.46
C HIS A 35 1.26 -17.84 14.76
N GLN A 36 2.12 -16.82 14.93
CA GLN A 36 2.10 -15.96 16.12
C GLN A 36 0.76 -15.22 16.26
N LEU A 37 0.19 -14.72 15.16
CA LEU A 37 -1.14 -14.08 15.17
C LEU A 37 -2.26 -15.05 15.58
N TYR A 38 -2.24 -16.29 15.07
CA TYR A 38 -3.25 -17.29 15.45
C TYR A 38 -3.17 -17.66 16.93
N GLU A 39 -1.97 -17.82 17.49
CA GLU A 39 -1.78 -18.09 18.92
C GLU A 39 -2.28 -16.91 19.78
N ALA A 40 -1.98 -15.67 19.38
CA ALA A 40 -2.51 -14.48 20.05
C ALA A 40 -4.04 -14.40 20.01
N LEU A 41 -4.67 -14.74 18.87
CA LEU A 41 -6.12 -14.78 18.73
C LEU A 41 -6.78 -15.91 19.55
N ARG A 42 -6.12 -17.07 19.67
CA ARG A 42 -6.57 -18.17 20.55
C ARG A 42 -6.54 -17.75 22.01
N GLY A 43 -5.47 -17.12 22.47
CA GLY A 43 -5.37 -16.60 23.83
C GLY A 43 -6.50 -15.63 24.19
N ARG A 44 -6.96 -14.79 23.24
CA ARG A 44 -8.13 -13.90 23.44
C ARG A 44 -9.47 -14.64 23.55
N ARG A 45 -9.58 -15.82 22.93
CA ARG A 45 -10.79 -16.65 23.00
C ARG A 45 -10.91 -17.32 24.36
N ASP A 46 -9.80 -17.82 24.88
CA ASP A 46 -9.77 -18.56 26.14
C ASP A 46 -10.05 -17.64 27.33
N THR A 47 -9.45 -16.44 27.36
CA THR A 47 -9.77 -15.42 28.39
C THR A 47 -11.26 -15.04 28.40
N ARG A 48 -11.91 -15.00 27.24
CA ARG A 48 -13.36 -14.76 27.14
C ARG A 48 -14.20 -15.93 27.66
N GLN A 49 -13.78 -17.18 27.42
CA GLN A 49 -14.47 -18.34 27.98
C GLN A 49 -14.38 -18.34 29.51
N ASP A 50 -13.23 -17.97 30.06
CA ASP A 50 -13.03 -17.82 31.50
C ASP A 50 -13.84 -16.65 32.09
N GLU A 51 -13.85 -15.49 31.43
CA GLU A 51 -14.68 -14.34 31.84
C GLU A 51 -16.18 -14.67 31.79
N LYS A 52 -16.66 -15.33 30.73
CA LYS A 52 -18.06 -15.78 30.63
C LYS A 52 -18.39 -16.83 31.68
N ALA A 53 -17.52 -17.82 31.91
CA ALA A 53 -17.73 -18.82 32.95
C ALA A 53 -17.81 -18.18 34.36
N ARG A 54 -17.02 -17.12 34.61
CA ARG A 54 -17.09 -16.35 35.87
C ARG A 54 -18.33 -15.47 35.97
N ALA A 55 -18.77 -14.83 34.88
CA ALA A 55 -19.95 -13.97 34.85
C ALA A 55 -21.27 -14.76 34.99
N CYS A 56 -21.35 -15.95 34.36
CA CYS A 56 -22.51 -16.83 34.45
C CYS A 56 -22.75 -17.41 35.86
N ASN A 57 -21.74 -17.38 36.74
CA ASN A 57 -21.89 -17.81 38.14
C ASN A 57 -22.60 -16.79 39.04
N ASN A 58 -22.79 -15.54 38.58
CA ASN A 58 -23.41 -14.47 39.37
C ASN A 58 -24.82 -14.05 38.90
N GLY A 59 -25.49 -14.87 38.08
CA GLY A 59 -26.94 -14.74 37.85
C GLY A 59 -27.42 -13.52 37.04
N HIS A 60 -26.54 -12.84 36.29
CA HIS A 60 -26.94 -11.77 35.37
C HIS A 60 -26.82 -12.18 33.89
N ASP A 61 -27.70 -11.58 33.09
CA ASP A 61 -27.98 -11.91 31.70
C ASP A 61 -26.74 -11.87 30.81
N CYS A 62 -26.59 -12.89 29.97
CA CYS A 62 -25.35 -13.22 29.27
C CYS A 62 -25.25 -12.51 27.91
N ASP A 63 -25.41 -11.19 27.88
CA ASP A 63 -25.28 -10.41 26.64
C ASP A 63 -23.84 -9.99 26.34
N ASP A 64 -23.51 -10.01 25.04
CA ASP A 64 -22.16 -10.10 24.49
C ASP A 64 -21.37 -8.77 24.43
N TYR A 65 -21.61 -7.86 25.37
CA TYR A 65 -21.05 -6.51 25.35
C TYR A 65 -20.23 -6.20 26.60
N ARG A 66 -18.96 -5.87 26.41
CA ARG A 66 -18.13 -5.24 27.43
C ARG A 66 -18.41 -3.74 27.40
N ILE A 67 -19.01 -3.21 28.47
CA ILE A 67 -19.18 -1.77 28.71
C ILE A 67 -17.87 -1.24 29.30
N ASP A 68 -17.26 -0.22 28.69
CA ASP A 68 -16.20 0.54 29.34
C ASP A 68 -16.81 1.55 30.33
N ASP A 69 -16.02 2.08 31.26
CA ASP A 69 -16.47 3.05 32.28
C ASP A 69 -17.03 4.37 31.68
N ARG A 70 -17.11 4.50 30.35
CA ARG A 70 -17.58 5.66 29.60
C ARG A 70 -18.77 5.36 28.65
N GLY A 71 -19.35 4.16 28.69
CA GLY A 71 -20.63 3.85 28.04
C GLY A 71 -20.59 3.87 26.50
N LYS A 72 -19.43 3.71 25.84
CA LYS A 72 -19.36 3.63 24.37
C LYS A 72 -19.49 2.18 23.88
N LYS A 73 -20.29 1.97 22.83
CA LYS A 73 -20.45 0.66 22.16
C LYS A 73 -19.09 0.19 21.61
N ASN A 74 -18.55 -0.88 22.19
CA ASN A 74 -17.26 -1.43 21.79
C ASN A 74 -17.27 -1.98 20.35
N HIS A 75 -16.16 -1.76 19.64
CA HIS A 75 -15.88 -2.45 18.38
C HIS A 75 -15.82 -3.96 18.65
N ARG A 76 -16.41 -4.76 17.77
CA ARG A 76 -16.49 -6.22 17.93
C ARG A 76 -15.05 -6.77 17.99
N LEU A 77 -14.67 -7.36 19.12
CA LEU A 77 -13.33 -7.93 19.31
C LEU A 77 -12.99 -8.92 18.19
N CYS A 78 -11.77 -8.81 17.66
CA CYS A 78 -11.30 -9.71 16.61
C CYS A 78 -11.08 -11.13 17.16
N THR A 79 -11.64 -12.11 16.49
CA THR A 79 -11.58 -13.54 16.81
C THR A 79 -11.18 -14.35 15.58
N PRO A 80 -10.73 -15.61 15.72
CA PRO A 80 -10.44 -16.46 14.55
C PRO A 80 -11.60 -16.58 13.56
N SER A 81 -12.86 -16.53 14.03
CA SER A 81 -14.06 -16.64 13.18
C SER A 81 -14.45 -15.34 12.47
N THR A 82 -13.97 -14.19 12.95
CA THR A 82 -14.26 -12.87 12.35
C THR A 82 -13.07 -12.32 11.58
N LEU A 83 -11.90 -12.95 11.69
CA LEU A 83 -10.69 -12.56 10.97
C LEU A 83 -10.90 -12.70 9.47
N THR A 84 -10.69 -11.60 8.75
CA THR A 84 -10.69 -11.60 7.29
C THR A 84 -9.27 -11.78 6.75
N ILE A 85 -9.14 -12.40 5.58
CA ILE A 85 -7.84 -12.67 4.96
C ILE A 85 -7.74 -11.88 3.66
N ARG A 86 -6.74 -11.00 3.58
CA ARG A 86 -6.32 -10.31 2.37
C ARG A 86 -5.42 -11.23 1.56
N LYS A 87 -5.60 -11.27 0.24
CA LYS A 87 -4.90 -12.23 -0.64
C LYS A 87 -4.20 -11.54 -1.79
N GLU A 88 -3.14 -12.17 -2.28
CA GLU A 88 -2.48 -11.70 -3.49
C GLU A 88 -3.44 -11.80 -4.70
N TRP A 89 -3.49 -10.76 -5.53
CA TRP A 89 -4.42 -10.64 -6.66
C TRP A 89 -4.46 -11.87 -7.59
N ARG A 90 -3.30 -12.49 -7.87
CA ARG A 90 -3.18 -13.65 -8.75
C ARG A 90 -3.92 -14.87 -8.20
N PHE A 91 -4.12 -14.95 -6.89
CA PHE A 91 -4.83 -16.06 -6.25
C PHE A 91 -6.33 -15.82 -6.07
N LEU A 92 -6.84 -14.64 -6.43
CA LEU A 92 -8.28 -14.42 -6.57
C LEU A 92 -8.78 -15.11 -7.85
N SER A 93 -9.96 -15.71 -7.77
CA SER A 93 -10.69 -16.18 -8.93
C SER A 93 -11.07 -15.01 -9.86
N LYS A 94 -11.25 -15.31 -11.14
CA LYS A 94 -11.73 -14.32 -12.13
C LYS A 94 -13.02 -13.61 -11.69
N ALA A 95 -13.94 -14.32 -11.03
CA ALA A 95 -15.17 -13.73 -10.52
C ALA A 95 -14.94 -12.76 -9.35
N GLU A 96 -14.04 -13.10 -8.42
CA GLU A 96 -13.66 -12.19 -7.32
C GLU A 96 -12.97 -10.92 -7.85
N ARG A 97 -12.06 -11.07 -8.82
CA ARG A 97 -11.39 -9.93 -9.47
C ARG A 97 -12.39 -8.97 -10.12
N ARG A 98 -13.38 -9.49 -10.87
CA ARG A 98 -14.44 -8.67 -11.47
C ARG A 98 -15.24 -7.92 -10.42
N LYS A 99 -15.66 -8.58 -9.34
CA LYS A 99 -16.40 -7.93 -8.26
C LYS A 99 -15.62 -6.80 -7.61
N TYR A 100 -14.31 -6.96 -7.44
CA TYR A 100 -13.46 -5.88 -6.93
C TYR A 100 -13.41 -4.69 -7.92
N ILE A 101 -13.14 -4.96 -9.19
CA ILE A 101 -13.10 -3.95 -10.26
C ILE A 101 -14.43 -3.18 -10.36
N GLU A 102 -15.56 -3.89 -10.33
CA GLU A 102 -16.91 -3.31 -10.32
C GLU A 102 -17.12 -2.38 -9.11
N ALA A 103 -16.61 -2.75 -7.93
CA ALA A 103 -16.68 -1.91 -6.75
C ALA A 103 -15.83 -0.63 -6.87
N VAL A 104 -14.66 -0.70 -7.52
CA VAL A 104 -13.84 0.50 -7.81
C VAL A 104 -14.56 1.44 -8.76
N TYR A 105 -15.14 0.93 -9.85
CA TYR A 105 -15.97 1.74 -10.75
C TYR A 105 -17.18 2.35 -10.03
N CYS A 106 -17.77 1.62 -9.09
CA CYS A 106 -18.83 2.17 -8.26
C CYS A 106 -18.34 3.40 -7.48
N LEU A 107 -17.16 3.38 -6.85
CA LEU A 107 -16.61 4.57 -6.19
C LEU A 107 -16.44 5.75 -7.17
N GLN A 108 -16.05 5.50 -8.42
CA GLN A 108 -15.95 6.53 -9.45
C GLN A 108 -17.32 7.10 -9.88
N SER A 109 -18.40 6.37 -9.64
CA SER A 109 -19.78 6.82 -9.92
C SER A 109 -20.42 7.58 -8.76
N LYS A 110 -19.87 7.49 -7.55
CA LYS A 110 -20.40 8.16 -6.36
C LYS A 110 -19.94 9.63 -6.32
N PRO A 111 -20.75 10.54 -5.77
CA PRO A 111 -20.37 11.94 -5.65
C PRO A 111 -19.12 12.11 -4.79
N SER A 112 -18.33 13.16 -5.07
CA SER A 112 -17.22 13.56 -4.21
C SER A 112 -17.69 13.96 -2.81
N LEU A 113 -16.82 13.78 -1.82
CA LEU A 113 -17.01 14.27 -0.46
C LEU A 113 -16.60 15.74 -0.31
N PHE A 114 -16.01 16.35 -1.33
CA PHE A 114 -15.55 17.73 -1.34
C PHE A 114 -16.40 18.58 -2.29
N THR A 115 -16.60 19.83 -1.92
CA THR A 115 -17.25 20.82 -2.79
C THR A 115 -16.31 21.30 -3.90
N GLU A 116 -16.88 21.91 -4.94
CA GLU A 116 -16.11 22.50 -6.05
C GLU A 116 -15.12 23.58 -5.56
N GLU A 117 -15.43 24.29 -4.47
CA GLU A 117 -14.56 25.31 -3.89
C GLU A 117 -13.39 24.68 -3.10
N GLU A 118 -13.65 23.60 -2.35
CA GLU A 118 -12.62 22.93 -1.56
C GLU A 118 -11.62 22.15 -2.42
N ALA A 119 -12.12 21.44 -3.43
CA ALA A 119 -11.29 20.64 -4.32
C ALA A 119 -11.91 20.58 -5.73
N PRO A 120 -11.66 21.59 -6.60
CA PRO A 120 -12.22 21.64 -7.94
C PRO A 120 -11.94 20.38 -8.78
N GLY A 121 -10.80 19.70 -8.55
CA GLY A 121 -10.46 18.47 -9.23
C GLY A 121 -11.18 17.22 -8.75
N SER A 122 -11.88 17.27 -7.62
CA SER A 122 -12.53 16.11 -7.03
C SER A 122 -13.94 15.91 -7.58
N LYS A 123 -14.11 15.02 -8.57
CA LYS A 123 -15.41 14.84 -9.25
C LYS A 123 -16.21 13.65 -8.74
N ASN A 124 -15.56 12.71 -8.05
CA ASN A 124 -16.21 11.52 -7.50
C ASN A 124 -15.57 11.08 -6.17
N LEU A 125 -16.17 10.07 -5.53
CA LEU A 125 -15.69 9.53 -4.27
C LEU A 125 -14.28 8.93 -4.39
N PHE A 126 -13.93 8.35 -5.54
CA PHE A 126 -12.57 7.86 -5.78
C PHE A 126 -11.54 9.02 -5.77
N ASP A 127 -11.85 10.14 -6.44
CA ASP A 127 -11.01 11.35 -6.41
C ASP A 127 -10.89 11.92 -4.98
N SER A 128 -11.89 11.71 -4.10
CA SER A 128 -11.82 12.17 -2.70
C SER A 128 -10.67 11.51 -1.93
N PHE A 129 -10.31 10.27 -2.26
CA PHE A 129 -9.10 9.63 -1.70
C PHE A 129 -7.83 10.34 -2.16
N ALA A 130 -7.74 10.70 -3.44
CA ALA A 130 -6.61 11.45 -3.95
C ALA A 130 -6.50 12.83 -3.31
N VAL A 131 -7.61 13.56 -3.08
CA VAL A 131 -7.59 14.84 -2.36
C VAL A 131 -6.96 14.69 -0.98
N VAL A 132 -7.45 13.75 -0.17
CA VAL A 132 -6.95 13.53 1.19
C VAL A 132 -5.46 13.21 1.17
N HIS A 133 -5.02 12.35 0.25
CA HIS A 133 -3.61 12.02 0.13
C HIS A 133 -2.76 13.22 -0.28
N ILE A 134 -3.14 13.96 -1.32
CA ILE A 134 -2.45 15.17 -1.80
C ILE A 134 -2.27 16.17 -0.66
N THR A 135 -3.34 16.45 0.10
CA THR A 135 -3.32 17.41 1.21
C THR A 135 -2.47 16.93 2.39
N LYS A 136 -2.42 15.62 2.64
CA LYS A 136 -1.71 15.05 3.79
C LYS A 136 -0.28 14.63 3.47
N THR A 137 0.15 14.56 2.21
CA THR A 137 1.50 14.12 1.77
C THR A 137 2.65 14.63 2.65
N PRO A 138 2.74 15.92 3.04
CA PRO A 138 3.83 16.42 3.89
C PRO A 138 3.88 15.83 5.31
N PHE A 139 2.82 15.15 5.74
CA PHE A 139 2.62 14.63 7.10
C PHE A 139 2.41 13.12 7.15
N ILE A 140 2.59 12.41 6.04
CA ILE A 140 2.34 10.96 5.95
C ILE A 140 3.44 10.19 5.23
N HIS A 141 4.53 10.84 4.83
CA HIS A 141 5.67 10.18 4.17
C HIS A 141 6.98 10.56 4.88
N GLY A 142 7.96 9.65 4.87
CA GLY A 142 9.30 9.90 5.44
C GLY A 142 9.26 10.38 6.89
N ASN A 143 8.31 9.87 7.67
CA ASN A 143 7.98 10.37 9.00
C ASN A 143 7.33 9.23 9.84
N PHE A 144 7.04 9.49 11.12
CA PHE A 144 6.54 8.43 12.03
C PHE A 144 5.17 7.86 11.67
N ASN A 145 4.37 8.63 10.94
CA ASN A 145 2.97 8.34 10.69
C ASN A 145 2.78 7.46 9.45
N PHE A 146 3.82 7.33 8.62
CA PHE A 146 3.74 6.75 7.29
C PHE A 146 3.05 5.38 7.26
N LEU A 147 3.52 4.40 8.01
CA LEU A 147 2.97 3.04 7.99
C LEU A 147 1.55 2.99 8.56
N ALA A 148 1.34 3.63 9.71
CA ALA A 148 0.06 3.63 10.42
C ALA A 148 -1.04 4.37 9.65
N TRP A 149 -0.72 5.53 9.07
CA TRP A 149 -1.64 6.32 8.25
C TRP A 149 -2.05 5.56 6.99
N HIS A 150 -1.10 4.96 6.26
CA HIS A 150 -1.42 4.21 5.04
C HIS A 150 -2.22 2.94 5.33
N ARG A 151 -1.96 2.24 6.44
CA ARG A 151 -2.80 1.14 6.91
C ARG A 151 -4.25 1.60 7.10
N TYR A 152 -4.46 2.71 7.81
CA TYR A 152 -5.80 3.26 8.05
C TYR A 152 -6.46 3.77 6.76
N PHE A 153 -5.69 4.36 5.85
CA PHE A 153 -6.16 4.85 4.56
C PHE A 153 -6.63 3.72 3.64
N VAL A 154 -5.87 2.62 3.55
CA VAL A 154 -6.29 1.41 2.82
C VAL A 154 -7.53 0.79 3.45
N TRP A 155 -7.62 0.76 4.79
CA TRP A 155 -8.84 0.31 5.46
C TRP A 155 -10.04 1.22 5.18
N ALA A 156 -9.87 2.54 5.17
CA ALA A 156 -10.95 3.48 4.84
C ALA A 156 -11.43 3.28 3.39
N TYR A 157 -10.52 2.96 2.47
CA TYR A 157 -10.86 2.59 1.10
C TYR A 157 -11.64 1.27 1.03
N GLU A 158 -11.18 0.24 1.73
CA GLU A 158 -11.92 -1.02 1.85
C GLU A 158 -13.32 -0.80 2.45
N LYS A 159 -13.42 0.02 3.49
CA LYS A 159 -14.68 0.39 4.12
C LYS A 159 -15.62 1.07 3.10
N ALA A 160 -15.13 2.01 2.30
CA ALA A 160 -15.93 2.64 1.25
C ALA A 160 -16.41 1.64 0.19
N LEU A 161 -15.55 0.72 -0.26
CA LEU A 161 -15.97 -0.36 -1.18
C LEU A 161 -17.11 -1.20 -0.56
N ARG A 162 -17.03 -1.50 0.75
CA ARG A 162 -18.03 -2.30 1.48
C ARG A 162 -19.34 -1.54 1.67
N GLU A 163 -19.28 -0.32 2.19
CA GLU A 163 -20.45 0.44 2.64
C GLU A 163 -21.13 1.22 1.52
N GLU A 164 -20.36 1.83 0.61
CA GLU A 164 -20.90 2.65 -0.48
C GLU A 164 -21.24 1.83 -1.73
N CYS A 165 -20.55 0.70 -1.90
CA CYS A 165 -20.60 -0.13 -3.11
C CYS A 165 -20.96 -1.61 -2.86
N GLY A 166 -21.26 -2.00 -1.62
CA GLY A 166 -21.74 -3.36 -1.30
C GLY A 166 -20.70 -4.46 -1.56
N TYR A 167 -19.41 -4.13 -1.60
CA TYR A 167 -18.36 -5.11 -1.84
C TYR A 167 -18.18 -6.03 -0.62
N HIS A 168 -18.47 -7.32 -0.75
CA HIS A 168 -18.23 -8.29 0.33
C HIS A 168 -17.10 -9.27 0.05
N GLY A 169 -16.32 -9.02 -1.01
CA GLY A 169 -15.21 -9.87 -1.40
C GLY A 169 -13.94 -9.68 -0.56
N ILE A 170 -12.88 -10.30 -1.05
CA ILE A 170 -11.54 -10.29 -0.47
C ILE A 170 -10.82 -8.99 -0.87
N SER A 171 -10.17 -8.32 0.08
CA SER A 171 -9.27 -7.21 -0.25
C SER A 171 -7.95 -7.75 -0.79
N PRO A 172 -7.54 -7.37 -2.01
CA PRO A 172 -6.33 -7.86 -2.62
C PRO A 172 -5.10 -7.02 -2.26
N TYR A 173 -3.92 -7.60 -2.46
CA TYR A 173 -2.65 -6.88 -2.53
C TYR A 173 -1.85 -7.28 -3.79
N TRP A 174 -0.84 -6.49 -4.14
CA TRP A 174 0.04 -6.74 -5.28
C TRP A 174 1.45 -7.15 -4.82
N GLU A 175 1.79 -8.42 -5.02
CA GLU A 175 3.17 -8.88 -4.82
C GLU A 175 4.01 -8.56 -6.07
N TRP A 176 4.89 -7.56 -5.99
CA TRP A 176 5.68 -7.08 -7.13
C TRP A 176 6.60 -8.14 -7.68
N GLY A 177 7.17 -8.98 -6.82
CA GLY A 177 8.22 -9.95 -7.16
C GLY A 177 7.88 -10.90 -8.31
N TYR A 178 6.59 -11.20 -8.50
CA TYR A 178 6.14 -12.06 -9.61
C TYR A 178 6.14 -11.37 -10.98
N ASP A 179 6.15 -10.04 -11.02
CA ASP A 179 5.92 -9.27 -12.25
C ASP A 179 7.17 -8.51 -12.73
N VAL A 180 8.25 -8.49 -11.96
CA VAL A 180 9.40 -7.60 -12.18
C VAL A 180 10.06 -7.73 -13.55
N TYR A 181 10.03 -8.92 -14.16
CA TYR A 181 10.63 -9.16 -15.48
C TYR A 181 9.70 -8.81 -16.65
N ASP A 182 8.41 -9.07 -16.50
CA ASP A 182 7.43 -8.94 -17.57
C ASP A 182 6.11 -8.40 -17.00
N PRO A 183 6.09 -7.11 -16.59
CA PRO A 183 4.94 -6.50 -15.92
C PRO A 183 3.67 -6.54 -16.76
N GLN A 184 3.82 -6.58 -18.09
CA GLN A 184 2.71 -6.61 -19.04
C GLN A 184 2.00 -7.97 -19.04
N LYS A 185 2.62 -9.03 -18.52
CA LYS A 185 1.99 -10.35 -18.30
C LYS A 185 1.46 -10.53 -16.87
N SER A 186 1.61 -9.52 -16.01
CA SER A 186 1.03 -9.55 -14.66
C SER A 186 -0.46 -9.80 -14.72
N ALA A 187 -1.00 -10.62 -13.83
CA ALA A 187 -2.45 -10.78 -13.74
C ALA A 187 -3.16 -9.49 -13.28
N LEU A 188 -2.43 -8.50 -12.73
CA LEU A 188 -2.94 -7.16 -12.49
C LEU A 188 -2.95 -6.30 -13.76
N PHE A 189 -2.05 -6.54 -14.72
CA PHE A 189 -1.75 -5.58 -15.77
C PHE A 189 -1.75 -6.15 -17.20
N ASP A 190 -2.27 -7.36 -17.38
CA ASP A 190 -2.40 -8.03 -18.69
C ASP A 190 -3.49 -7.43 -19.59
N GLY A 191 -4.18 -6.38 -19.11
CA GLY A 191 -5.29 -5.70 -19.77
C GLY A 191 -6.50 -6.57 -20.11
N SER A 192 -6.59 -7.77 -19.53
CA SER A 192 -7.80 -8.58 -19.60
C SER A 192 -8.95 -7.92 -18.83
N PRO A 193 -10.21 -8.39 -19.02
CA PRO A 193 -11.35 -7.93 -18.21
C PRO A 193 -11.24 -8.25 -16.70
N TYR A 194 -10.15 -8.90 -16.27
CA TYR A 194 -9.89 -9.35 -14.91
C TYR A 194 -8.64 -8.68 -14.32
N SER A 195 -8.17 -7.60 -14.94
CA SER A 195 -6.98 -6.84 -14.56
C SER A 195 -7.37 -5.37 -14.27
N PHE A 196 -6.39 -4.58 -13.87
CA PHE A 196 -6.47 -3.13 -13.70
C PHE A 196 -6.13 -2.40 -15.01
N GLY A 197 -6.41 -3.01 -16.16
CA GLY A 197 -6.01 -2.50 -17.46
C GLY A 197 -4.59 -2.94 -17.85
N SER A 198 -4.06 -2.34 -18.90
CA SER A 198 -2.76 -2.65 -19.48
C SER A 198 -1.67 -1.66 -19.07
N ASN A 199 -0.50 -1.76 -19.70
CA ASN A 199 0.44 -0.64 -19.76
C ASN A 199 -0.13 0.54 -20.58
N GLY A 200 0.52 1.69 -20.47
CA GLY A 200 0.27 2.85 -21.31
C GLY A 200 0.77 2.67 -22.74
N ALA A 201 0.19 3.42 -23.68
CA ALA A 201 0.69 3.49 -25.05
C ALA A 201 2.16 3.94 -25.06
N PRO A 202 3.05 3.29 -25.82
CA PRO A 202 4.43 3.73 -25.95
C PRO A 202 4.50 5.15 -26.52
N LEU A 203 5.36 5.99 -25.95
CA LEU A 203 5.65 7.32 -26.52
C LEU A 203 6.63 7.18 -27.70
N ALA A 204 6.28 7.74 -28.86
CA ALA A 204 7.08 7.65 -30.08
C ALA A 204 8.40 8.43 -29.99
N GLU A 205 8.39 9.58 -29.31
CA GLU A 205 9.55 10.42 -29.06
C GLU A 205 9.69 10.63 -27.56
N ARG A 206 10.69 9.99 -26.95
CA ARG A 206 10.99 10.14 -25.53
C ARG A 206 12.47 9.97 -25.28
N ASP A 207 12.93 10.56 -24.18
CA ASP A 207 14.27 10.32 -23.70
C ASP A 207 14.43 8.83 -23.30
N PRO A 208 15.59 8.22 -23.58
CA PRO A 208 15.85 6.82 -23.23
C PRO A 208 15.91 6.61 -21.71
N THR A 209 16.09 7.70 -20.98
CA THR A 209 16.31 7.73 -19.54
C THR A 209 15.57 8.91 -18.92
N TYR A 210 15.38 8.85 -17.61
CA TYR A 210 14.75 9.93 -16.84
C TYR A 210 15.38 10.03 -15.45
N ARG A 211 15.27 11.23 -14.88
CA ARG A 211 15.61 11.49 -13.48
C ARG A 211 14.34 11.77 -12.73
N LEU A 212 14.09 11.03 -11.65
CA LEU A 212 13.02 11.39 -10.73
C LEU A 212 13.54 12.51 -9.84
N PRO A 213 13.00 13.75 -9.96
CA PRO A 213 13.40 14.80 -9.05
C PRO A 213 12.95 14.41 -7.63
N PRO A 214 13.74 14.72 -6.59
CA PRO A 214 13.27 14.50 -5.23
C PRO A 214 12.03 15.38 -5.01
N PRO A 215 10.98 14.84 -4.39
CA PRO A 215 9.76 15.60 -4.15
C PRO A 215 10.04 16.75 -3.16
N PRO A 216 9.34 17.90 -3.25
CA PRO A 216 9.44 18.93 -2.21
C PRO A 216 9.11 18.35 -0.81
N PRO A 217 9.79 18.81 0.26
CA PRO A 217 10.69 19.96 0.33
C PRO A 217 12.18 19.61 0.14
N PHE A 218 12.52 18.42 -0.34
CA PHE A 218 13.92 18.06 -0.54
C PHE A 218 14.60 18.98 -1.56
N PRO A 219 15.88 19.36 -1.33
CA PRO A 219 16.61 20.20 -2.26
C PRO A 219 16.76 19.50 -3.62
N LYS A 220 16.73 20.28 -4.70
CA LYS A 220 17.02 19.79 -6.06
C LYS A 220 18.47 19.36 -6.13
N VAL A 221 18.73 18.06 -6.01
CA VAL A 221 20.02 17.43 -6.30
C VAL A 221 19.98 16.81 -7.70
N GLU A 222 21.14 16.61 -8.32
CA GLU A 222 21.22 15.79 -9.53
C GLU A 222 20.81 14.35 -9.16
N GLY A 223 19.58 13.98 -9.51
CA GLY A 223 19.05 12.65 -9.26
C GLY A 223 19.72 11.58 -10.11
N ARG A 224 19.65 10.34 -9.65
CA ARG A 224 20.07 9.17 -10.41
C ARG A 224 19.21 9.05 -11.68
N GLU A 225 19.86 8.60 -12.75
CA GLU A 225 19.25 8.41 -14.06
C GLU A 225 18.82 6.95 -14.25
N PHE A 226 17.60 6.75 -14.73
CA PHE A 226 16.99 5.43 -14.88
C PHE A 226 16.52 5.23 -16.33
N PRO A 227 16.60 4.01 -16.88
CA PRO A 227 15.98 3.71 -18.17
C PRO A 227 14.48 4.02 -18.14
N ALA A 228 13.95 4.65 -19.18
CA ALA A 228 12.51 4.89 -19.32
C ALA A 228 11.75 3.56 -19.40
N GLY A 229 10.47 3.55 -18.97
CA GLY A 229 9.66 2.33 -18.92
C GLY A 229 9.26 1.81 -20.30
N THR A 230 8.16 1.10 -20.46
CA THR A 230 7.76 0.53 -21.76
C THR A 230 6.48 1.13 -22.33
N GLY A 231 5.93 2.14 -21.64
CA GLY A 231 4.70 2.83 -22.04
C GLY A 231 4.95 4.33 -22.14
N GLY A 232 4.20 5.08 -21.33
CA GLY A 232 4.36 6.52 -21.15
C GLY A 232 3.12 7.34 -21.50
N GLY A 233 2.19 6.77 -22.26
CA GLY A 233 0.88 7.35 -22.60
C GLY A 233 -0.30 6.69 -21.87
N CYS A 234 -1.51 6.93 -22.38
CA CYS A 234 -2.75 6.41 -21.81
C CYS A 234 -2.79 4.87 -21.75
N VAL A 235 -3.36 4.30 -20.69
CA VAL A 235 -3.64 2.86 -20.58
C VAL A 235 -4.44 2.40 -21.81
N MET A 236 -3.95 1.37 -22.50
CA MET A 236 -4.45 1.00 -23.82
C MET A 236 -5.71 0.12 -23.81
N PHE A 237 -5.80 -0.84 -22.89
CA PHE A 237 -6.89 -1.84 -22.89
C PHE A 237 -7.22 -2.34 -21.49
N GLY A 238 -8.39 -2.97 -21.35
CA GLY A 238 -8.91 -3.52 -20.10
C GLY A 238 -9.62 -2.48 -19.21
N PRO A 239 -10.06 -2.88 -18.01
CA PRO A 239 -10.67 -1.97 -17.06
C PRO A 239 -9.77 -0.76 -16.76
N PHE A 240 -10.39 0.42 -16.59
CA PHE A 240 -9.77 1.72 -16.35
C PHE A 240 -8.99 2.31 -17.54
N SER A 241 -9.05 1.70 -18.73
CA SER A 241 -8.50 2.31 -19.96
C SER A 241 -9.27 3.57 -20.40
N ASP A 242 -10.55 3.65 -20.04
CA ASP A 242 -11.45 4.79 -20.24
C ASP A 242 -11.56 5.70 -19.01
N MET A 243 -10.79 5.42 -17.96
CA MET A 243 -10.80 6.21 -16.73
C MET A 243 -10.22 7.60 -16.96
N THR A 244 -10.98 8.62 -16.55
CA THR A 244 -10.48 10.00 -16.45
C THR A 244 -9.90 10.23 -15.05
N THR A 245 -8.61 10.55 -14.99
CA THR A 245 -7.94 11.09 -13.80
C THR A 245 -8.14 12.61 -13.76
N ASN A 246 -8.75 13.12 -12.69
CA ASN A 246 -9.15 14.53 -12.58
C ASN A 246 -8.18 15.42 -11.80
N LEU A 247 -7.38 14.84 -10.90
CA LEU A 247 -6.37 15.51 -10.07
C LEU A 247 -4.94 15.22 -10.53
N GLY A 248 -3.99 16.03 -10.08
CA GLY A 248 -2.57 15.89 -10.40
C GLY A 248 -2.22 16.20 -11.87
N PRO A 249 -0.98 15.92 -12.32
CA PRO A 249 0.16 15.68 -11.45
C PRO A 249 0.43 16.90 -10.55
N VAL A 250 1.14 16.67 -9.46
CA VAL A 250 1.50 17.68 -8.46
C VAL A 250 3.03 17.77 -8.35
N GLY A 251 3.68 16.63 -8.08
CA GLY A 251 5.13 16.54 -7.88
C GLY A 251 5.92 16.08 -9.10
N MET A 252 5.25 15.69 -10.18
CA MET A 252 5.85 15.19 -11.43
C MET A 252 5.85 16.24 -12.56
N PRO A 253 6.55 16.00 -13.69
CA PRO A 253 6.51 16.89 -14.85
C PRO A 253 5.08 17.24 -15.28
N GLY A 254 4.82 18.53 -15.54
CA GLY A 254 3.48 19.04 -15.79
C GLY A 254 2.64 19.31 -14.52
N GLY A 255 3.23 19.10 -13.34
CA GLY A 255 2.60 19.32 -12.04
C GLY A 255 2.54 20.78 -11.60
N ASP A 256 1.68 21.06 -10.62
CA ASP A 256 1.51 22.39 -10.03
C ASP A 256 1.32 22.24 -8.51
N LEU A 257 2.37 22.58 -7.76
CA LEU A 257 2.39 22.56 -6.30
C LEU A 257 1.62 23.73 -5.69
N THR A 258 1.39 24.81 -6.45
CA THR A 258 0.65 25.99 -5.97
C THR A 258 -0.85 25.78 -6.05
N ASN A 259 -1.30 24.91 -6.97
CA ASN A 259 -2.69 24.51 -7.10
C ASN A 259 -2.82 22.99 -7.30
N PRO A 260 -2.55 22.20 -6.23
CA PRO A 260 -2.47 20.75 -6.33
C PRO A 260 -3.84 20.07 -6.48
N LEU A 261 -4.93 20.77 -6.16
CA LEU A 261 -6.31 20.27 -6.24
C LEU A 261 -7.10 20.80 -7.46
N ARG A 262 -6.43 21.45 -8.42
CA ARG A 262 -7.06 21.94 -9.65
C ARG A 262 -7.70 20.82 -10.45
N TYR A 263 -8.76 21.15 -11.18
CA TYR A 263 -9.34 20.24 -12.16
C TYR A 263 -8.43 20.11 -13.40
N ASN A 264 -7.96 18.89 -13.66
CA ASN A 264 -7.05 18.57 -14.75
C ASN A 264 -7.38 17.18 -15.36
N PRO A 265 -8.52 17.05 -16.05
CA PRO A 265 -8.99 15.77 -16.58
C PRO A 265 -8.08 15.25 -17.70
N ARG A 266 -7.64 14.00 -17.57
CA ARG A 266 -6.82 13.28 -18.55
C ARG A 266 -6.95 11.78 -18.36
N CYS A 267 -6.55 10.99 -19.36
CA CYS A 267 -6.52 9.54 -19.23
C CYS A 267 -5.57 9.07 -18.10
N LEU A 268 -5.80 7.86 -17.58
CA LEU A 268 -4.81 7.16 -16.76
C LEU A 268 -3.58 6.82 -17.61
N VAL A 269 -2.39 7.19 -17.15
CA VAL A 269 -1.09 7.00 -17.82
C VAL A 269 -0.23 6.03 -17.02
N ARG A 270 0.45 5.13 -17.72
CA ARG A 270 1.41 4.19 -17.13
C ARG A 270 2.66 4.10 -17.97
N ASP A 271 3.80 3.96 -17.30
CA ASP A 271 5.09 3.74 -17.94
C ASP A 271 5.81 2.59 -17.24
N MET A 272 5.25 1.37 -17.36
CA MET A 272 5.76 0.21 -16.62
C MET A 272 7.25 -0.01 -16.88
N ASN A 273 8.02 -0.07 -15.78
CA ASN A 273 9.46 -0.03 -15.82
C ASN A 273 10.08 -1.32 -15.25
N PRO A 274 10.34 -2.35 -16.07
CA PRO A 274 10.90 -3.61 -15.61
C PRO A 274 12.31 -3.46 -15.00
N PHE A 275 13.08 -2.43 -15.39
CA PHE A 275 14.35 -2.13 -14.73
C PHE A 275 14.14 -1.77 -13.27
N ILE A 276 13.21 -0.85 -12.98
CA ILE A 276 12.87 -0.48 -11.60
C ILE A 276 12.33 -1.69 -10.83
N GLY A 277 11.43 -2.46 -11.44
CA GLY A 277 10.85 -3.66 -10.84
C GLY A 277 11.94 -4.62 -10.33
N GLN A 278 12.87 -4.99 -11.23
CA GLN A 278 13.96 -5.94 -10.94
C GLN A 278 14.96 -5.42 -9.90
N HIS A 279 15.24 -4.12 -9.88
CA HIS A 279 16.29 -3.56 -9.03
C HIS A 279 15.81 -3.12 -7.65
N TYR A 280 14.50 -2.96 -7.43
CA TYR A 280 14.00 -2.34 -6.20
C TYR A 280 12.81 -3.05 -5.54
N THR A 281 12.11 -3.95 -6.25
CA THR A 281 10.85 -4.55 -5.76
C THR A 281 10.76 -6.08 -5.86
N SER A 282 11.79 -6.74 -6.37
CA SER A 282 11.89 -8.20 -6.39
C SER A 282 11.82 -8.81 -4.98
N PHE A 283 11.54 -10.12 -4.92
CA PHE A 283 11.34 -10.82 -3.64
C PHE A 283 12.46 -10.64 -2.64
N ASN A 284 13.72 -10.66 -3.10
CA ASN A 284 14.90 -10.42 -2.28
C ASN A 284 14.80 -9.10 -1.49
N TRP A 285 14.24 -8.04 -2.08
CA TRP A 285 14.11 -6.75 -1.40
C TRP A 285 13.01 -6.76 -0.34
N SER A 286 11.88 -7.41 -0.61
CA SER A 286 10.83 -7.59 0.39
C SER A 286 11.33 -8.43 1.58
N THR A 287 12.07 -9.50 1.30
CA THR A 287 12.70 -10.35 2.31
C THR A 287 13.76 -9.59 3.11
N TRP A 288 14.67 -8.89 2.43
CA TRP A 288 15.73 -8.08 3.03
C TRP A 288 15.16 -6.99 3.96
N THR A 289 14.10 -6.29 3.53
CA THR A 289 13.43 -5.29 4.36
C THR A 289 12.94 -5.89 5.69
N ILE A 290 12.48 -7.15 5.71
CA ILE A 290 12.01 -7.80 6.94
C ILE A 290 13.16 -8.35 7.78
N GLU A 291 14.06 -9.12 7.17
CA GLU A 291 15.10 -9.87 7.91
C GLU A 291 16.20 -8.97 8.47
N GLU A 292 16.62 -7.96 7.71
CA GLU A 292 17.75 -7.09 8.10
C GLU A 292 17.31 -5.92 8.98
N SER A 293 16.02 -5.78 9.27
CA SER A 293 15.49 -4.68 10.06
C SER A 293 15.30 -5.06 11.53
N ARG A 294 16.18 -4.52 12.36
CA ARG A 294 16.23 -4.80 13.80
C ARG A 294 15.17 -4.02 14.58
N ASP A 295 14.89 -2.80 14.14
CA ASP A 295 13.91 -1.91 14.71
C ASP A 295 13.06 -1.21 13.62
N ILE A 296 12.14 -0.36 14.06
CA ILE A 296 11.20 0.32 13.18
C ILE A 296 11.86 1.38 12.30
N ASP A 297 12.95 2.01 12.75
CA ASP A 297 13.66 3.02 11.95
C ASP A 297 14.32 2.37 10.75
N GLU A 298 15.02 1.27 11.01
CA GLU A 298 15.61 0.42 10.01
C GLU A 298 14.55 -0.14 9.03
N PHE A 299 13.42 -0.64 9.55
CA PHE A 299 12.34 -1.18 8.72
C PHE A 299 11.73 -0.14 7.79
N GLN A 300 11.30 1.01 8.34
CA GLN A 300 10.67 2.05 7.53
C GLN A 300 11.65 2.65 6.52
N SER A 301 12.92 2.81 6.88
CA SER A 301 13.94 3.41 6.01
C SER A 301 14.21 2.50 4.82
N ARG A 302 14.36 1.19 5.04
CA ARG A 302 14.52 0.20 3.96
C ARG A 302 13.27 0.05 3.10
N LEU A 303 12.09 0.16 3.71
CA LEU A 303 10.83 0.06 2.99
C LEU A 303 10.56 1.29 2.11
N ALA A 304 10.74 2.50 2.66
CA ALA A 304 10.41 3.78 2.01
C ALA A 304 11.48 4.29 1.04
N GLY A 305 12.74 3.86 1.21
CA GLY A 305 13.90 4.42 0.52
C GLY A 305 14.45 5.63 1.26
N ALA A 306 15.67 5.51 1.79
CA ALA A 306 16.37 6.58 2.51
C ALA A 306 17.79 6.74 1.93
N PRO A 307 18.42 7.94 2.01
CA PRO A 307 19.75 8.18 1.45
C PRO A 307 20.84 7.22 1.97
N GLY A 308 20.67 6.68 3.20
CA GLY A 308 21.57 5.68 3.78
C GLY A 308 21.49 4.30 3.10
N ASN A 309 20.51 4.06 2.23
CA ASN A 309 20.33 2.83 1.45
C ASN A 309 20.92 2.95 0.02
N GLU A 310 21.81 3.92 -0.19
CA GLU A 310 22.56 4.10 -1.42
C GLU A 310 23.95 3.46 -1.28
N ASP A 311 24.38 2.65 -2.26
CA ASP A 311 25.79 2.26 -2.34
C ASP A 311 26.57 3.41 -3.00
N GLN A 312 27.73 3.73 -2.43
CA GLN A 312 28.68 4.70 -2.99
C GLN A 312 29.49 4.14 -4.17
N LYS A 313 29.32 2.85 -4.51
CA LYS A 313 30.02 2.13 -5.59
C LYS A 313 29.08 1.69 -6.73
N ASP A 314 28.39 2.64 -7.34
CA ASP A 314 27.64 2.53 -8.62
C ASP A 314 26.41 1.60 -8.68
N PHE A 315 26.12 0.79 -7.64
CA PHE A 315 24.85 0.04 -7.48
C PHE A 315 23.99 0.59 -6.32
N PRO A 316 22.76 0.12 -6.06
CA PRO A 316 22.01 0.51 -4.84
C PRO A 316 21.99 -0.59 -3.77
N LEU A 317 21.98 -0.22 -2.48
CA LEU A 317 21.53 -1.10 -1.40
C LEU A 317 19.99 -1.20 -1.33
N ASN A 318 19.24 -0.21 -1.85
CA ASN A 318 17.88 -0.21 -2.42
C ASN A 318 17.36 1.24 -2.34
N PHE A 319 17.73 2.05 -3.34
CA PHE A 319 17.52 3.51 -3.34
C PHE A 319 16.06 3.92 -3.09
N PHE A 320 15.12 3.31 -3.80
CA PHE A 320 13.71 3.64 -3.67
C PHE A 320 13.01 2.94 -2.50
N GLY A 321 13.65 1.93 -1.89
CA GLY A 321 12.94 0.92 -1.14
C GLY A 321 11.89 0.21 -2.00
N VAL A 322 11.18 -0.74 -1.41
CA VAL A 322 10.08 -1.44 -2.09
C VAL A 322 8.84 -0.54 -2.28
N HIS A 323 8.66 0.48 -1.43
CA HIS A 323 7.58 1.46 -1.54
C HIS A 323 7.76 2.38 -2.76
N GLY A 324 8.82 3.18 -2.77
CA GLY A 324 9.12 4.06 -3.90
C GLY A 324 9.34 3.25 -5.18
N GLY A 325 9.94 2.06 -5.05
CA GLY A 325 10.18 1.14 -6.15
C GLY A 325 8.87 0.67 -6.77
N GLY A 326 7.86 0.30 -5.97
CA GLY A 326 6.56 -0.12 -6.48
C GLY A 326 5.80 1.00 -7.18
N HIS A 327 5.87 2.22 -6.63
CA HIS A 327 5.34 3.43 -7.27
C HIS A 327 5.98 3.68 -8.64
N ALA A 328 7.31 3.74 -8.69
CA ALA A 328 8.08 3.98 -9.91
C ALA A 328 8.03 2.80 -10.89
N PHE A 329 7.80 1.57 -10.42
CA PHE A 329 7.69 0.39 -11.26
C PHE A 329 6.46 0.47 -12.17
N LEU A 330 5.30 0.89 -11.65
CA LEU A 330 4.09 1.04 -12.46
C LEU A 330 4.04 2.39 -13.19
N GLY A 331 4.44 3.46 -12.50
CA GLY A 331 4.30 4.83 -13.00
C GLY A 331 5.44 5.27 -13.92
N GLY A 332 6.65 4.76 -13.76
CA GLY A 332 7.82 5.17 -14.54
C GLY A 332 8.00 6.69 -14.55
N MET A 333 8.33 7.24 -15.73
CA MET A 333 8.60 8.67 -15.90
C MET A 333 7.36 9.55 -15.88
N THR A 334 6.24 9.08 -16.43
CA THR A 334 5.07 9.94 -16.73
C THR A 334 3.77 9.48 -16.10
N GLY A 335 3.72 8.26 -15.58
CA GLY A 335 2.51 7.64 -15.04
C GLY A 335 2.13 8.16 -13.65
N GLN A 336 0.83 8.23 -13.41
CA GLN A 336 0.26 8.78 -12.19
C GLN A 336 0.77 8.09 -10.92
N HIS A 337 1.07 6.78 -11.00
CA HIS A 337 1.51 6.03 -9.83
C HIS A 337 2.85 6.51 -9.23
N SER A 338 3.70 7.19 -10.02
CA SER A 338 4.97 7.76 -9.55
C SER A 338 4.82 9.12 -8.87
N ASP A 339 3.68 9.80 -8.99
CA ASP A 339 3.48 11.12 -8.38
C ASP A 339 3.22 10.99 -6.87
N LEU A 340 4.18 11.41 -6.04
CA LEU A 340 4.10 11.26 -4.58
C LEU A 340 2.78 11.76 -3.97
N TYR A 341 2.16 12.79 -4.55
CA TYR A 341 0.95 13.38 -3.99
C TYR A 341 -0.30 12.73 -4.56
N SER A 342 -0.34 12.55 -5.89
CA SER A 342 -1.54 12.13 -6.61
C SER A 342 -1.54 10.67 -7.05
N SER A 343 -0.62 9.85 -6.56
CA SER A 343 -0.55 8.41 -6.85
C SER A 343 -1.83 7.61 -6.55
N PRO A 344 -2.74 8.01 -5.63
CA PRO A 344 -4.04 7.33 -5.49
C PRO A 344 -5.01 7.53 -6.66
N GLN A 345 -4.71 8.41 -7.63
CA GLN A 345 -5.45 8.47 -8.90
C GLN A 345 -5.26 7.20 -9.75
N GLU A 346 -4.28 6.35 -9.42
CA GLU A 346 -4.10 5.01 -9.95
C GLU A 346 -4.79 3.98 -9.02
N PRO A 347 -5.83 3.25 -9.46
CA PRO A 347 -6.51 2.26 -8.62
C PRO A 347 -5.60 1.16 -8.05
N ALA A 348 -4.49 0.83 -8.72
CA ALA A 348 -3.51 -0.12 -8.19
C ALA A 348 -2.78 0.37 -6.92
N PHE A 349 -2.89 1.65 -6.56
CA PHE A 349 -2.36 2.22 -5.32
C PHE A 349 -2.76 1.43 -4.08
N PHE A 350 -4.03 1.06 -3.96
CA PHE A 350 -4.53 0.36 -2.80
C PHE A 350 -3.99 -1.07 -2.70
N LEU A 351 -3.63 -1.69 -3.84
CA LEU A 351 -3.02 -3.02 -3.87
C LEU A 351 -1.52 -2.94 -3.56
N HIS A 352 -0.83 -1.91 -4.05
CA HIS A 352 0.55 -1.59 -3.66
C HIS A 352 0.64 -1.36 -2.14
N HIS A 353 -0.19 -0.49 -1.56
CA HIS A 353 -0.18 -0.26 -0.11
C HIS A 353 -0.73 -1.45 0.69
N GLY A 354 -1.55 -2.31 0.08
CA GLY A 354 -1.90 -3.61 0.65
C GLY A 354 -0.68 -4.49 0.89
N GLN A 355 0.29 -4.48 -0.04
CA GLN A 355 1.56 -5.19 0.08
C GLN A 355 2.51 -4.51 1.08
N ILE A 356 2.55 -3.18 1.11
CA ILE A 356 3.32 -2.44 2.12
C ILE A 356 2.83 -2.78 3.53
N ASP A 357 1.52 -2.78 3.74
CA ASP A 357 0.90 -3.16 5.01
C ASP A 357 1.13 -4.65 5.32
N ARG A 358 1.16 -5.53 4.31
CA ARG A 358 1.54 -6.94 4.48
C ARG A 358 2.95 -7.08 5.04
N LEU A 359 3.95 -6.42 4.43
CA LEU A 359 5.34 -6.50 4.89
C LEU A 359 5.49 -5.98 6.32
N TRP A 360 4.85 -4.85 6.64
CA TRP A 360 4.86 -4.33 8.02
C TRP A 360 4.20 -5.28 9.00
N SER A 361 3.04 -5.85 8.63
CA SER A 361 2.34 -6.84 9.44
C SER A 361 3.21 -8.07 9.71
N ILE A 362 3.89 -8.62 8.70
CA ILE A 362 4.81 -9.75 8.86
C ILE A 362 5.93 -9.37 9.83
N TRP A 363 6.60 -8.24 9.62
CA TRP A 363 7.68 -7.79 10.50
C TRP A 363 7.23 -7.61 11.95
N GLN A 364 6.07 -7.00 12.19
CA GLN A 364 5.50 -6.84 13.53
C GLN A 364 5.25 -8.20 14.19
N TRP A 365 4.60 -9.12 13.49
CA TRP A 365 4.22 -10.43 14.02
C TRP A 365 5.34 -11.46 14.11
N LEU A 366 6.58 -11.12 13.75
CA LEU A 366 7.74 -11.96 14.05
C LEU A 366 8.27 -11.74 15.48
N ASP A 367 8.02 -10.57 16.08
CA ASP A 367 8.34 -10.26 17.48
C ASP A 367 7.33 -9.21 18.00
N ILE A 368 6.07 -9.63 18.13
CA ILE A 368 4.95 -8.71 18.38
C ILE A 368 5.07 -7.95 19.70
N GLU A 369 5.68 -8.57 20.72
CA GLU A 369 5.87 -7.96 22.04
C GLU A 369 6.73 -6.69 21.96
N LYS A 370 7.77 -6.69 21.13
CA LYS A 370 8.65 -5.53 20.95
C LYS A 370 8.22 -4.63 19.80
N ARG A 371 7.64 -5.19 18.74
CA ARG A 371 7.44 -4.48 17.46
C ARG A 371 6.06 -3.88 17.29
N ARG A 372 5.05 -4.34 18.03
CA ARG A 372 3.66 -3.87 17.88
C ARG A 372 3.54 -2.36 17.92
N ASN A 373 4.10 -1.73 18.96
CA ASN A 373 3.97 -0.29 19.21
C ASN A 373 5.24 0.49 18.85
N ALA A 374 6.16 -0.12 18.10
CA ALA A 374 7.39 0.55 17.68
C ALA A 374 7.05 1.68 16.70
N ILE A 375 7.54 2.90 16.99
CA ILE A 375 7.39 4.09 16.16
C ILE A 375 8.71 4.85 16.13
N TYR A 376 9.01 5.52 15.02
CA TYR A 376 10.19 6.38 14.90
C TYR A 376 9.92 7.55 13.97
N GLY A 377 10.48 8.72 14.28
CA GLY A 377 10.47 9.88 13.41
C GLY A 377 9.63 11.02 13.97
N THR A 378 9.52 12.08 13.17
CA THR A 378 8.82 13.32 13.51
C THR A 378 7.57 13.48 12.66
N LEU A 379 6.84 14.59 12.81
CA LEU A 379 5.51 14.79 12.19
C LEU A 379 5.56 15.23 10.72
N THR A 380 6.71 15.71 10.26
CA THR A 380 6.89 16.33 8.94
C THR A 380 7.76 15.45 8.05
N LEU A 381 7.53 15.51 6.73
CA LEU A 381 8.30 14.79 5.73
C LEU A 381 9.79 15.06 5.91
N ALA A 382 10.56 14.01 6.19
CA ALA A 382 11.99 14.06 6.47
C ALA A 382 12.40 15.07 7.55
N ASN A 383 11.49 15.37 8.48
CA ASN A 383 11.66 16.38 9.51
C ASN A 383 11.90 17.80 8.95
N ILE A 384 11.24 18.15 7.84
CA ILE A 384 11.34 19.46 7.18
C ILE A 384 9.96 20.15 7.12
N PRO A 385 9.77 21.28 7.84
CA PRO A 385 10.65 21.82 8.87
C PRO A 385 10.71 20.90 10.10
N PRO A 386 11.71 21.07 10.99
CA PRO A 386 11.83 20.23 12.18
C PRO A 386 10.61 20.28 13.09
N THR A 387 10.19 19.12 13.58
CA THR A 387 9.09 18.96 14.55
C THR A 387 9.48 18.01 15.67
N ARG A 388 8.64 17.91 16.71
CA ARG A 388 8.81 16.90 17.77
C ARG A 388 8.66 15.49 17.19
N ASN A 389 9.15 14.50 17.94
CA ASN A 389 8.85 13.11 17.64
C ASN A 389 7.35 12.84 17.73
N GLY A 390 6.88 11.96 16.85
CA GLY A 390 5.54 11.43 16.93
C GLY A 390 5.38 10.44 18.08
N THR A 391 4.13 10.24 18.48
CA THR A 391 3.74 9.43 19.63
C THR A 391 2.53 8.57 19.26
N LEU A 392 2.25 7.55 20.08
CA LEU A 392 1.07 6.71 19.91
C LEU A 392 -0.26 7.45 20.16
N ASP A 393 -0.22 8.65 20.77
CA ASP A 393 -1.38 9.50 21.04
C ASP A 393 -1.65 10.52 19.94
N ASP A 394 -0.72 10.67 18.99
CA ASP A 394 -0.96 11.52 17.83
C ASP A 394 -2.14 10.98 17.01
N ILE A 395 -2.89 11.92 16.43
CA ILE A 395 -4.13 11.60 15.72
C ILE A 395 -3.85 11.42 14.23
N ILE A 396 -4.28 10.29 13.70
CA ILE A 396 -4.40 10.01 12.28
C ILE A 396 -5.73 10.60 11.81
N ASP A 397 -5.63 11.51 10.85
CA ASP A 397 -6.77 12.15 10.22
C ASP A 397 -6.77 11.87 8.71
N VAL A 398 -7.79 11.13 8.28
CA VAL A 398 -8.14 10.85 6.88
C VAL A 398 -9.52 11.42 6.52
N GLY A 399 -10.04 12.34 7.35
CA GLY A 399 -11.33 12.97 7.12
C GLY A 399 -11.38 13.63 5.74
N PRO A 400 -12.54 13.58 5.05
CA PRO A 400 -13.82 13.04 5.50
C PRO A 400 -14.02 11.53 5.29
N LEU A 401 -13.00 10.77 4.86
CA LEU A 401 -13.14 9.35 4.47
C LEU A 401 -13.47 8.42 5.65
N ALA A 402 -12.88 8.70 6.81
CA ALA A 402 -13.14 7.97 8.04
C ALA A 402 -12.90 8.87 9.28
N PRO A 403 -13.48 8.53 10.45
CA PRO A 403 -13.25 9.29 11.68
C PRO A 403 -11.77 9.33 12.08
N PRO A 404 -11.31 10.39 12.76
CA PRO A 404 -9.94 10.45 13.28
C PRO A 404 -9.70 9.39 14.37
N VAL A 405 -8.50 8.82 14.39
CA VAL A 405 -8.10 7.77 15.36
C VAL A 405 -6.69 8.03 15.89
N PRO A 406 -6.39 7.75 17.16
CA PRO A 406 -5.02 7.84 17.65
C PRO A 406 -4.17 6.69 17.09
N VAL A 407 -2.88 6.94 16.86
CA VAL A 407 -1.94 5.96 16.27
C VAL A 407 -2.00 4.61 16.98
N ARG A 408 -2.11 4.58 18.33
CA ARG A 408 -2.24 3.34 19.12
C ARG A 408 -3.34 2.38 18.66
N GLU A 409 -4.42 2.87 18.07
CA GLU A 409 -5.57 2.05 17.64
C GLU A 409 -5.33 1.35 16.30
N VAL A 410 -4.31 1.77 15.53
CA VAL A 410 -4.03 1.22 14.19
C VAL A 410 -2.72 0.42 14.12
N MET A 411 -2.04 0.27 15.25
CA MET A 411 -0.75 -0.44 15.30
C MET A 411 -0.85 -1.96 15.10
N SER A 412 -2.06 -2.54 15.12
CA SER A 412 -2.27 -3.98 15.00
C SER A 412 -3.46 -4.29 14.12
N THR A 413 -3.31 -5.23 13.18
CA THR A 413 -4.35 -5.61 12.21
C THR A 413 -5.53 -6.39 12.82
N ILE A 414 -5.50 -6.68 14.13
CA ILE A 414 -6.55 -7.39 14.87
C ILE A 414 -7.12 -6.58 16.04
N ASP A 415 -6.86 -5.28 16.08
CA ASP A 415 -7.30 -4.36 17.13
C ASP A 415 -7.88 -3.07 16.54
N GLY A 416 -8.49 -2.26 17.39
CA GLY A 416 -9.14 -1.01 16.98
C GLY A 416 -10.20 -1.27 15.88
N PRO A 417 -10.12 -0.59 14.73
CA PRO A 417 -11.04 -0.80 13.61
C PRO A 417 -10.74 -2.05 12.77
N PHE A 418 -9.68 -2.80 13.08
CA PHE A 418 -9.16 -3.86 12.21
C PHE A 418 -9.47 -5.26 12.73
N CYS A 419 -9.74 -6.17 11.79
CA CYS A 419 -9.77 -7.61 12.03
C CYS A 419 -9.42 -8.36 10.75
N TYR A 420 -8.16 -8.24 10.32
CA TYR A 420 -7.65 -8.89 9.13
C TYR A 420 -6.20 -9.37 9.25
N PHE A 421 -5.80 -10.26 8.36
CA PHE A 421 -4.41 -10.61 8.11
C PHE A 421 -4.17 -10.98 6.64
N TYR A 422 -2.98 -11.46 6.31
CA TYR A 422 -2.53 -11.70 4.93
C TYR A 422 -2.27 -13.18 4.64
N GLN A 423 -2.63 -13.61 3.44
CA GLN A 423 -2.33 -14.94 2.89
C GLN A 423 -1.63 -14.84 1.53
#